data_AF-A0A953RED1-F1
#
_entry.id   AF-A0A953RED1-F1
#
_cell.length_a   1.000
_cell.length_b   1.000
_cell.length_c   1.000
_cell.angle_alpha   90.00
_cell.angle_beta   90.00
_cell.angle_gamma   90.00
#
_symmetry.space_group_name_H-M   'P 1'
#
loop_
_entity.id
_entity.type
_entity.pdbx_description
1 polymer ?
#
loop_
_entity_poly.entity_id
_entity_poly.type
_entity_poly.pdbx_seq_one_letter_code
_entity_poly.pdbx_strand_id
1 'polypeptide(L)'
;MRVLTLDQALQIVVANCMAHGRRKFVKVTPNFPEECRFVLETLGEVYGYDDQARTQGLSAEERLHFHQEHSGPVMEKLHTWLNAQFQERTVEPNSGLGQAVSYLLKHWEKLTRFLTTPGAPLDNNLVARALKKAIRHRKNSLFYKTRKGAQMGDLFMSLIHTCELNSANPFDYLTELQRHAEESKQNPSAWMPWNYRETLARIAVSVGSG
;
A
#
# COMPACT_ATOMS: atom_id res chain seq x y z
N MET A 1 10.19 -25.40 -9.96
CA MET A 1 10.03 -24.24 -9.07
C MET A 1 11.39 -23.98 -8.41
N ARG A 2 12.20 -23.06 -8.94
CA ARG A 2 13.48 -22.70 -8.31
C ARG A 2 13.13 -21.90 -7.05
N VAL A 3 13.39 -22.48 -5.89
CA VAL A 3 13.46 -21.72 -4.65
C VAL A 3 14.66 -20.80 -4.82
N LEU A 4 14.43 -19.50 -4.97
CA LEU A 4 15.48 -18.50 -4.91
C LEU A 4 16.03 -18.54 -3.48
N THR A 5 17.12 -19.27 -3.27
CA THR A 5 17.91 -19.17 -2.05
C THR A 5 18.54 -17.78 -2.06
N LEU A 6 18.06 -16.90 -1.20
CA LEU A 6 18.68 -15.60 -0.96
C LEU A 6 20.02 -15.86 -0.26
N ASP A 7 21.09 -16.03 -1.04
CA ASP A 7 22.46 -16.34 -0.58
C ASP A 7 23.15 -15.15 0.11
N GLN A 8 22.48 -14.01 0.24
CA GLN A 8 22.97 -12.84 0.98
C GLN A 8 22.03 -12.51 2.12
N ALA A 9 22.60 -12.17 3.29
CA ALA A 9 21.85 -11.68 4.43
C ALA A 9 21.04 -10.44 4.01
N LEU A 10 19.72 -10.61 3.90
CA LEU A 10 18.81 -9.52 3.54
C LEU A 10 18.86 -8.47 4.65
N GLN A 11 19.37 -7.28 4.34
CA GLN A 11 19.28 -6.15 5.26
C GLN A 11 17.85 -5.61 5.22
N ILE A 12 17.13 -5.76 6.33
CA ILE A 12 15.74 -5.31 6.46
C ILE A 12 15.74 -3.97 7.20
N VAL A 13 15.30 -2.91 6.52
CA VAL A 13 15.05 -1.61 7.14
C VAL A 13 13.57 -1.47 7.43
N VAL A 14 13.22 -1.17 8.69
CA VAL A 14 11.83 -0.96 9.09
C VAL A 14 11.47 0.52 8.91
N ALA A 15 10.46 0.77 8.06
CA ALA A 15 9.83 2.08 7.88
C ALA A 15 8.34 2.02 8.27
N ASN A 16 7.88 3.02 8.99
CA ASN A 16 6.47 3.17 9.36
C ASN A 16 5.76 4.06 8.33
N CYS A 17 4.50 3.74 8.05
CA CYS A 17 3.70 4.48 7.07
C CYS A 17 3.15 5.78 7.68
N MET A 18 3.55 6.93 7.12
CA MET A 18 3.13 8.25 7.59
C MET A 18 1.62 8.48 7.51
N ALA A 19 0.92 7.81 6.59
CA ALA A 19 -0.53 7.89 6.51
C ALA A 19 -1.23 7.38 7.79
N HIS A 20 -0.58 6.54 8.62
CA HIS A 20 -1.09 6.17 9.94
C HIS A 20 -0.89 7.26 10.98
N GLY A 21 0.25 7.97 10.94
CA GLY A 21 0.50 9.17 11.76
C GLY A 21 -0.50 10.26 11.44
N ARG A 22 -0.62 10.64 10.16
CA ARG A 22 -1.59 11.63 9.66
C ARG A 22 -3.02 11.33 10.10
N ARG A 23 -3.46 10.07 9.98
CA ARG A 23 -4.83 9.65 10.36
C ARG A 23 -5.17 9.88 11.83
N LYS A 24 -4.19 9.90 12.73
CA LYS A 24 -4.43 10.20 14.15
C LYS A 24 -4.82 11.67 14.36
N PHE A 25 -4.15 12.59 13.66
CA PHE A 25 -4.48 14.02 13.69
C PHE A 25 -5.84 14.30 13.05
N VAL A 26 -6.13 13.69 11.89
CA VAL A 26 -7.46 13.81 11.23
C VAL A 26 -8.60 13.43 12.18
N LYS A 27 -8.43 12.39 13.00
CA LYS A 27 -9.49 11.94 13.94
C LYS A 27 -9.78 12.93 15.06
N VAL A 28 -8.79 13.72 15.47
CA VAL A 28 -8.91 14.64 16.61
C VAL A 28 -9.07 16.09 16.18
N THR A 29 -9.01 16.38 14.87
CA THR A 29 -9.25 17.69 14.28
C THR A 29 -10.55 18.37 14.74
N PRO A 30 -11.70 17.67 14.92
CA PRO A 30 -12.91 18.33 15.42
C PRO A 30 -12.76 19.00 16.79
N ASN A 31 -11.83 18.51 17.62
CA ASN A 31 -11.60 19.00 18.98
C ASN A 31 -10.35 19.90 19.08
N PHE A 32 -9.43 19.80 18.12
CA PHE A 32 -8.12 20.49 18.13
C PHE A 32 -7.78 21.02 16.73
N PRO A 33 -8.58 21.93 16.15
CA PRO A 33 -8.49 22.28 14.74
C PRO A 33 -7.20 23.02 14.38
N GLU A 34 -6.71 23.90 15.25
CA GLU A 34 -5.52 24.73 14.96
C GLU A 34 -4.23 23.91 15.05
N GLU A 35 -4.07 23.11 16.10
CA GLU A 35 -2.92 22.23 16.28
C GLU A 35 -2.89 21.14 15.20
N CYS A 36 -4.05 20.58 14.84
CA CYS A 36 -4.13 19.61 13.76
C CYS A 36 -3.83 20.24 12.40
N ARG A 37 -4.25 21.49 12.15
CA ARG A 37 -3.99 22.18 10.90
C ARG A 37 -2.49 22.27 10.63
N PHE A 38 -1.72 22.75 11.60
CA PHE A 38 -0.27 22.85 11.47
C PHE A 38 0.37 21.52 11.07
N VAL A 39 0.02 20.43 11.76
CA VAL A 39 0.57 19.09 11.45
C VAL A 39 0.11 18.58 10.08
N LEU A 40 -1.17 18.75 9.74
CA LEU A 40 -1.73 18.23 8.49
C LEU A 40 -1.22 18.99 7.26
N GLU A 41 -1.05 20.31 7.36
CA GLU A 41 -0.46 21.14 6.30
C GLU A 41 1.03 20.83 6.14
N THR A 42 1.76 20.71 7.24
CA THR A 42 3.20 20.33 7.21
C THR A 42 3.41 18.98 6.54
N LEU A 43 2.61 17.98 6.90
CA LEU A 43 2.66 16.68 6.22
C LEU A 43 2.22 16.80 4.75
N GLY A 44 1.21 17.63 4.45
CA GLY A 44 0.75 17.90 3.09
C GLY A 44 1.85 18.44 2.19
N GLU A 45 2.68 19.36 2.69
CA GLU A 45 3.85 19.89 1.98
C GLU A 45 4.85 18.78 1.64
N VAL A 46 5.17 17.90 2.60
CA VAL A 46 6.06 16.75 2.38
C VAL A 46 5.52 15.78 1.32
N TYR A 47 4.21 15.53 1.30
CA TYR A 47 3.59 14.74 0.22
C TYR A 47 3.64 15.47 -1.13
N GLY A 48 3.56 16.80 -1.14
CA GLY A 48 3.75 17.61 -2.35
C GLY A 48 5.15 17.45 -2.94
N TYR A 49 6.19 17.44 -2.10
CA TYR A 49 7.56 17.17 -2.55
C TYR A 49 7.73 15.73 -3.08
N ASP A 50 7.10 14.73 -2.46
CA ASP A 50 7.15 13.34 -2.96
C ASP A 50 6.49 13.19 -4.33
N ASP A 51 5.39 13.90 -4.56
CA ASP A 51 4.71 13.93 -5.86
C ASP A 51 5.60 14.59 -6.91
N GLN A 52 6.22 15.73 -6.60
CA GLN A 52 7.18 16.39 -7.50
C GLN A 52 8.36 15.48 -7.87
N ALA A 53 8.99 14.83 -6.89
CA ALA A 53 10.08 13.89 -7.12
C ALA A 53 9.65 12.75 -8.05
N ARG A 54 8.42 12.27 -7.89
CA ARG A 54 7.84 11.23 -8.74
C ARG A 54 7.55 11.72 -10.16
N THR A 55 6.96 12.91 -10.32
CA THR A 55 6.67 13.50 -11.64
C THR A 55 7.96 13.77 -12.42
N GLN A 56 9.03 14.16 -11.74
CA GLN A 56 10.35 14.36 -12.34
C GLN A 56 11.07 13.04 -12.68
N GLY A 57 10.58 11.91 -12.18
CA GLY A 57 11.17 10.60 -12.42
C GLY A 57 12.51 10.38 -11.71
N LEU A 58 12.72 11.03 -10.55
CA LEU A 58 13.96 10.93 -9.79
C LEU A 58 14.25 9.47 -9.37
N SER A 59 15.53 9.08 -9.45
CA SER A 59 16.02 7.81 -8.90
C SER A 59 15.89 7.75 -7.37
N ALA A 60 16.14 6.58 -6.78
CA ALA A 60 16.03 6.39 -5.33
C ALA A 60 16.97 7.31 -4.54
N GLU A 61 18.16 7.55 -5.06
CA GLU A 61 19.21 8.39 -4.50
C GLU A 61 18.92 9.88 -4.73
N GLU A 62 18.50 10.27 -5.93
CA GLU A 62 18.11 11.66 -6.24
C GLU A 62 16.90 12.07 -5.42
N ARG A 63 15.89 11.19 -5.29
CA ARG A 63 14.72 11.42 -4.45
C ARG A 63 15.13 11.58 -2.97
N LEU A 64 16.10 10.81 -2.49
CA LEU A 64 16.62 10.96 -1.12
C LEU A 64 17.23 12.35 -0.92
N HIS A 65 18.13 12.79 -1.81
CA HIS A 65 18.73 14.13 -1.75
C HIS A 65 17.66 15.23 -1.82
N PHE A 66 16.73 15.10 -2.76
CA PHE A 66 15.62 16.04 -2.92
C PHE A 66 14.81 16.19 -1.63
N HIS A 67 14.46 15.07 -0.97
CA HIS A 67 13.76 15.12 0.31
C HIS A 67 14.61 15.66 1.46
N GLN A 68 15.92 15.37 1.50
CA GLN A 68 16.81 15.94 2.51
C GLN A 68 16.85 17.48 2.42
N GLU A 69 16.88 18.02 1.20
CA GLU A 69 16.91 19.46 0.94
C GLU A 69 15.55 20.12 1.22
N HIS A 70 14.45 19.55 0.72
CA HIS A 70 13.14 20.22 0.72
C HIS A 70 12.26 19.79 1.90
N SER A 71 12.19 18.48 2.17
CA SER A 71 11.33 17.91 3.23
C SER A 71 12.03 17.84 4.58
N GLY A 72 13.36 17.76 4.63
CA GLY A 72 14.15 17.69 5.85
C GLY A 72 13.88 18.86 6.80
N PRO A 73 14.04 20.12 6.35
CA PRO A 73 13.75 21.29 7.18
C PRO A 73 12.29 21.36 7.67
N VAL A 74 11.35 20.97 6.81
CA VAL A 74 9.92 20.92 7.11
C VAL A 74 9.62 19.90 8.22
N MET A 75 10.22 18.71 8.12
CA MET A 75 10.08 17.67 9.14
C MET A 75 10.78 18.05 10.44
N GLU A 76 11.93 18.72 10.41
CA GLU A 76 12.62 19.18 11.62
C GLU A 76 11.81 20.23 12.37
N LYS A 77 11.19 21.17 11.64
CA LYS A 77 10.25 22.14 12.20
C LYS A 77 9.07 21.45 12.88
N LEU A 78 8.49 20.43 12.23
CA LEU A 78 7.42 19.63 12.83
C LEU A 78 7.90 18.90 14.09
N HIS A 79 9.08 18.29 14.06
CA HIS A 79 9.64 17.58 15.20
C HIS A 79 9.82 18.50 16.41
N THR A 80 10.40 19.68 16.17
CA THR A 80 10.61 20.71 17.19
C THR A 80 9.28 21.14 17.80
N TRP A 81 8.29 21.45 16.95
CA TRP A 81 6.96 21.86 17.40
C TRP A 81 6.24 20.77 18.22
N LEU A 82 6.35 19.50 17.82
CA LEU A 82 5.76 18.37 18.55
C LEU A 82 6.38 18.19 19.94
N ASN A 83 7.70 18.34 20.06
CA ASN A 83 8.39 18.25 21.36
C ASN A 83 8.00 19.43 22.28
N ALA A 84 7.89 20.63 21.73
CA ALA A 84 7.46 21.82 22.47
C ALA A 84 6.08 21.62 23.13
N GLN A 85 5.16 20.90 22.48
CA GLN A 85 3.81 20.66 23.03
C GLN A 85 3.81 20.04 24.43
N PHE A 86 4.78 19.17 24.73
CA PHE A 86 4.91 18.54 26.04
C PHE A 86 5.86 19.28 26.97
N GLN A 87 6.93 19.87 26.44
CA GLN A 87 7.90 20.63 27.23
C GLN A 87 7.26 21.88 27.84
N GLU A 88 6.42 22.58 27.07
CA GLU A 88 5.71 23.80 27.47
C GLU A 88 4.35 23.50 28.13
N ARG A 89 3.98 22.21 28.27
CA ARG A 89 2.70 21.76 28.84
C ARG A 89 1.47 22.36 28.16
N THR A 90 1.54 22.64 26.85
CA THR A 90 0.39 23.15 26.08
C THR A 90 -0.60 22.03 25.72
N VAL A 91 -0.15 20.77 25.68
CA VAL A 91 -0.99 19.60 25.39
C VAL A 91 -0.97 18.61 26.54
N GLU A 92 -2.15 18.27 27.06
CA GLU A 92 -2.33 17.20 28.04
C GLU A 92 -1.98 15.83 27.41
N PRO A 93 -0.98 15.08 27.93
CA PRO A 93 -0.51 13.84 27.28
C PRO A 93 -1.59 12.77 27.08
N ASN A 94 -2.57 12.71 27.97
CA ASN A 94 -3.64 11.72 27.91
C ASN A 94 -4.80 12.12 26.99
N SER A 95 -4.82 13.37 26.51
CA SER A 95 -5.83 13.85 25.56
C SER A 95 -5.71 13.16 24.20
N GLY A 96 -6.74 13.27 23.36
CA GLY A 96 -6.71 12.76 21.99
C GLY A 96 -5.54 13.34 21.17
N LEU A 97 -5.26 14.64 21.34
CA LEU A 97 -4.11 15.30 20.71
C LEU A 97 -2.78 14.80 21.29
N GLY A 98 -2.67 14.69 22.62
CA GLY A 98 -1.47 14.16 23.29
C GLY A 98 -1.12 12.75 22.84
N GLN A 99 -2.10 11.88 22.64
CA GLN A 99 -1.89 10.54 22.09
C GLN A 99 -1.44 10.56 20.62
N ALA A 100 -1.90 11.53 19.82
CA ALA A 100 -1.49 11.71 18.43
C ALA A 100 -0.05 12.22 18.33
N VAL A 101 0.32 13.23 19.12
CA VAL A 101 1.69 13.78 19.24
C VAL A 101 2.65 12.70 19.71
N SER A 102 2.32 12.00 20.80
CA SER A 102 3.12 10.90 21.34
C SER A 102 3.37 9.81 20.31
N TYR A 103 2.40 9.52 19.44
CA TYR A 103 2.57 8.52 18.40
C TYR A 103 3.60 8.95 17.34
N LEU A 104 3.56 10.20 16.86
CA LEU A 104 4.57 10.68 15.91
C LEU A 104 5.95 10.67 16.54
N LEU A 105 6.11 11.22 17.74
CA LEU A 105 7.41 11.27 18.44
C LEU A 105 7.97 9.86 18.70
N LYS A 106 7.14 8.94 19.22
CA LYS A 106 7.55 7.55 19.48
C LYS A 106 8.04 6.81 18.24
N HIS A 107 7.54 7.18 17.06
CA HIS A 107 7.83 6.49 15.81
C HIS A 107 8.64 7.33 14.83
N TRP A 108 9.19 8.46 15.28
CA TRP A 108 9.77 9.49 14.43
C TRP A 108 10.78 8.92 13.42
N GLU A 109 11.83 8.27 13.91
CA GLU A 109 12.89 7.66 13.09
C GLU A 109 12.34 6.71 12.01
N LYS A 110 11.31 5.92 12.34
CA LYS A 110 10.70 4.97 11.40
C LYS A 110 9.81 5.68 10.38
N LEU A 111 9.15 6.76 10.78
CA LEU A 111 8.29 7.57 9.91
C LEU A 111 9.09 8.46 8.97
N THR A 112 10.33 8.81 9.33
CA THR A 112 11.22 9.69 8.55
C THR A 112 12.30 8.94 7.76
N ARG A 113 12.19 7.61 7.58
CA ARG A 113 13.19 6.81 6.83
C ARG A 113 13.43 7.29 5.40
N PHE A 114 12.46 7.94 4.78
CA PHE A 114 12.62 8.55 3.46
C PHE A 114 13.69 9.65 3.39
N LEU A 115 14.11 10.20 4.54
CA LEU A 115 15.21 11.17 4.66
C LEU A 115 16.58 10.53 4.86
N THR A 116 16.64 9.22 5.11
CA THR A 116 17.90 8.53 5.46
C THR A 116 18.19 7.30 4.62
N THR A 117 17.19 6.77 3.90
CA THR A 117 17.28 5.50 3.19
C THR A 117 16.79 5.66 1.75
N PRO A 118 17.65 5.42 0.73
CA PRO A 118 17.25 5.47 -0.67
C PRO A 118 16.04 4.57 -0.92
N GLY A 119 15.05 5.10 -1.66
CA GLY A 119 13.86 4.34 -2.04
C GLY A 119 12.85 4.06 -0.93
N ALA A 120 13.08 4.51 0.32
CA ALA A 120 12.08 4.38 1.38
C ALA A 120 10.84 5.25 1.07
N PRO A 121 9.63 4.66 0.98
CA PRO A 121 8.43 5.40 0.65
C PRO A 121 7.86 6.14 1.87
N LEU A 122 7.13 7.24 1.63
CA LEU A 122 6.40 7.96 2.71
C LEU A 122 5.27 7.12 3.32
N ASP A 123 4.61 6.31 2.49
CA ASP A 123 3.50 5.46 2.89
C ASP A 123 3.47 4.14 2.13
N ASN A 124 2.69 3.19 2.66
CA ASN A 124 2.47 1.89 2.05
C ASN A 124 0.99 1.68 1.68
N ASN A 125 0.26 2.76 1.37
CA ASN A 125 -1.18 2.72 1.15
C ASN A 125 -1.57 1.77 0.01
N LEU A 126 -0.75 1.64 -1.04
CA LEU A 126 -0.97 0.66 -2.11
C LEU A 126 -0.96 -0.77 -1.57
N VAL A 127 0.08 -1.14 -0.84
CA VAL A 127 0.23 -2.46 -0.21
C VAL A 127 -0.89 -2.71 0.80
N ALA A 128 -1.20 -1.71 1.64
CA ALA A 128 -2.26 -1.80 2.62
C ALA A 128 -3.65 -2.01 1.96
N ARG A 129 -3.91 -1.36 0.81
CA ARG A 129 -5.15 -1.56 0.04
C ARG A 129 -5.23 -2.97 -0.55
N ALA A 130 -4.14 -3.50 -1.09
CA ALA A 130 -4.08 -4.88 -1.59
C ALA A 130 -4.33 -5.89 -0.46
N LEU A 131 -3.64 -5.74 0.68
CA LEU A 131 -3.78 -6.62 1.83
C LEU A 131 -5.18 -6.54 2.46
N LYS A 132 -5.86 -5.39 2.40
CA LYS A 132 -7.21 -5.20 2.96
C LYS A 132 -8.23 -6.18 2.36
N LYS A 133 -8.04 -6.64 1.12
CA LYS A 133 -8.92 -7.64 0.49
C LYS A 133 -8.76 -9.01 1.15
N ALA A 134 -7.52 -9.47 1.36
CA ALA A 134 -7.24 -10.69 2.11
C ALA A 134 -7.75 -10.61 3.56
N ILE A 135 -7.56 -9.47 4.24
CA ILE A 135 -8.09 -9.26 5.59
C ILE A 135 -9.63 -9.33 5.62
N ARG A 136 -10.31 -8.69 4.65
CA ARG A 136 -11.78 -8.74 4.54
C ARG A 136 -12.26 -10.16 4.28
N HIS A 137 -11.56 -10.91 3.42
CA HIS A 137 -11.87 -12.31 3.17
C HIS A 137 -11.78 -13.14 4.46
N ARG A 138 -10.69 -13.00 5.23
CA ARG A 138 -10.54 -13.67 6.54
C ARG A 138 -11.62 -13.29 7.54
N LYS A 139 -12.10 -12.04 7.52
CA LYS A 139 -13.21 -11.60 8.36
C LYS A 139 -14.54 -12.24 7.96
N ASN A 140 -14.75 -12.47 6.67
CA ASN A 140 -16.00 -13.03 6.12
C ASN A 140 -16.00 -14.57 6.08
N SER A 141 -14.83 -15.20 6.11
CA SER A 141 -14.63 -16.65 6.12
C SER A 141 -13.80 -17.03 7.35
N LEU A 142 -14.48 -17.14 8.50
CA LEU A 142 -13.84 -17.27 9.82
C LEU A 142 -13.00 -18.55 9.96
N PHE A 143 -13.35 -19.63 9.25
CA PHE A 143 -12.66 -20.92 9.35
C PHE A 143 -12.65 -21.68 8.03
N TYR A 144 -11.62 -22.51 7.84
CA TYR A 144 -11.59 -23.58 6.86
C TYR A 144 -11.59 -24.93 7.59
N LYS A 145 -12.52 -25.83 7.23
CA LYS A 145 -12.63 -27.15 7.87
C LYS A 145 -11.40 -28.04 7.63
N THR A 146 -10.71 -27.86 6.50
CA THR A 146 -9.55 -28.67 6.10
C THR A 146 -8.47 -27.80 5.46
N ARG A 147 -7.22 -28.27 5.52
CA ARG A 147 -6.08 -27.62 4.83
C ARG A 147 -6.31 -27.50 3.32
N LYS A 148 -6.92 -28.52 2.70
CA LYS A 148 -7.29 -28.50 1.28
C LYS A 148 -8.34 -27.42 0.98
N GLY A 149 -9.33 -27.25 1.87
CA GLY A 149 -10.31 -26.17 1.76
C GLY A 149 -9.67 -24.78 1.86
N ALA A 150 -8.69 -24.60 2.75
CA ALA A 150 -7.92 -23.37 2.84
C ALA A 150 -7.14 -23.08 1.55
N GLN A 151 -6.43 -24.08 1.02
CA GLN A 151 -5.68 -23.95 -0.24
C GLN A 151 -6.58 -23.56 -1.42
N MET A 152 -7.78 -24.15 -1.53
CA MET A 152 -8.74 -23.79 -2.57
C MET A 152 -9.26 -22.36 -2.39
N GLY A 153 -9.57 -21.96 -1.14
CA GLY A 153 -9.96 -20.59 -0.83
C GLY A 153 -8.88 -19.57 -1.23
N ASP A 154 -7.62 -19.86 -0.92
CA ASP A 154 -6.48 -19.01 -1.28
C ASP A 154 -6.29 -18.90 -2.80
N LEU A 155 -6.47 -20.01 -3.53
CA LEU A 155 -6.38 -20.04 -5.00
C LEU A 155 -7.45 -19.15 -5.63
N PHE A 156 -8.72 -19.33 -5.27
CA PHE A 156 -9.82 -18.51 -5.81
C PHE A 156 -9.67 -17.04 -5.44
N MET A 157 -9.26 -16.74 -4.20
CA MET A 157 -8.99 -15.36 -3.77
C MET A 157 -7.90 -14.71 -4.63
N SER A 158 -6.81 -15.45 -4.90
CA SER A 158 -5.71 -14.97 -5.75
C SER A 158 -6.18 -14.71 -7.18
N LEU A 159 -6.95 -15.63 -7.76
CA LEU A 159 -7.51 -15.49 -9.12
C LEU A 159 -8.48 -14.31 -9.23
N ILE A 160 -9.43 -14.20 -8.30
CA ILE A 160 -10.40 -13.10 -8.26
C ILE A 160 -9.67 -11.76 -8.15
N HIS A 161 -8.67 -11.67 -7.26
CA HIS A 161 -7.93 -10.42 -7.10
C HIS A 161 -7.10 -10.08 -8.34
N THR A 162 -6.52 -11.09 -8.99
CA THR A 162 -5.82 -10.91 -10.27
C THR A 162 -6.76 -10.39 -11.35
N CYS A 163 -8.00 -10.87 -11.41
CA CYS A 163 -9.01 -10.34 -12.33
C CYS A 163 -9.29 -8.86 -12.06
N GLU A 164 -9.52 -8.49 -10.79
CA GLU A 164 -9.78 -7.09 -10.42
C GLU A 164 -8.61 -6.16 -10.78
N LEU A 165 -7.35 -6.60 -10.59
CA LEU A 165 -6.16 -5.82 -10.96
C LEU A 165 -6.04 -5.60 -12.48
N ASN A 166 -6.60 -6.51 -13.27
CA ASN A 166 -6.60 -6.44 -14.75
C ASN A 166 -7.93 -5.91 -15.31
N SER A 167 -8.79 -5.31 -14.48
CA SER A 167 -10.11 -4.83 -14.89
C SER A 167 -10.96 -5.92 -15.58
N ALA A 168 -10.77 -7.18 -15.18
CA ALA A 168 -11.54 -8.32 -15.61
C ALA A 168 -12.66 -8.62 -14.60
N ASN A 169 -13.86 -8.96 -15.08
CA ASN A 169 -14.94 -9.41 -14.22
C ASN A 169 -14.62 -10.84 -13.76
N PRO A 170 -14.46 -11.11 -12.45
CA PRO A 170 -14.04 -12.43 -11.97
C PRO A 170 -15.05 -13.55 -12.28
N PHE A 171 -16.35 -13.25 -12.28
CA PHE A 171 -17.39 -14.23 -12.55
C PHE A 171 -17.39 -14.64 -14.01
N ASP A 172 -17.30 -13.65 -14.91
CA ASP A 172 -17.13 -13.85 -16.35
C ASP A 172 -15.89 -14.70 -16.63
N TYR A 173 -14.74 -14.28 -16.10
CA TYR A 173 -13.47 -15.00 -16.26
C TYR A 173 -13.55 -16.47 -15.83
N LEU A 174 -14.08 -16.75 -14.63
CA LEU A 174 -14.20 -18.12 -14.13
C LEU A 174 -15.19 -18.95 -14.95
N THR A 175 -16.26 -18.33 -15.45
CA THR A 175 -17.23 -18.98 -16.34
C THR A 175 -16.57 -19.36 -17.66
N GLU A 176 -15.83 -18.45 -18.27
CA GLU A 176 -15.14 -18.70 -19.54
C GLU A 176 -14.02 -19.72 -19.40
N LEU A 177 -13.27 -19.69 -18.30
CA LEU A 177 -12.26 -20.71 -17.98
C LEU A 177 -12.89 -22.10 -17.84
N GLN A 178 -14.09 -22.20 -17.25
CA GLN A 178 -14.82 -23.45 -17.11
C GLN A 178 -15.41 -23.95 -18.44
N ARG A 179 -15.88 -23.03 -19.30
CA ARG A 179 -16.39 -23.35 -20.65
C ARG A 179 -15.29 -23.87 -21.57
N HIS A 180 -14.09 -23.32 -21.47
CA HIS A 180 -12.93 -23.63 -22.30
C HIS A 180 -11.86 -24.39 -21.48
N ALA A 181 -12.31 -25.37 -20.70
CA ALA A 181 -11.47 -26.08 -19.74
C ALA A 181 -10.32 -26.86 -20.41
N GLU A 182 -10.52 -27.36 -21.63
CA GLU A 182 -9.49 -28.12 -22.34
C GLU A 182 -8.48 -27.18 -23.01
N GLU A 183 -8.94 -26.12 -23.66
CA GLU A 183 -8.10 -25.09 -24.27
C GLU A 183 -7.25 -24.36 -23.23
N SER A 184 -7.83 -24.08 -22.05
CA SER A 184 -7.12 -23.46 -20.94
C SER A 184 -6.06 -24.38 -20.32
N LYS A 185 -6.29 -25.70 -20.26
CA LYS A 185 -5.26 -26.67 -19.86
C LYS A 185 -4.12 -26.74 -20.87
N GLN A 186 -4.45 -26.71 -22.16
CA GLN A 186 -3.47 -26.81 -23.24
C GLN A 186 -2.61 -25.54 -23.37
N ASN A 187 -3.21 -24.35 -23.19
CA ASN A 187 -2.51 -23.08 -23.29
C ASN A 187 -2.88 -22.09 -22.16
N PRO A 188 -2.47 -22.33 -20.91
CA PRO A 188 -2.87 -21.50 -19.77
C PRO A 188 -2.54 -20.01 -19.90
N SER A 189 -1.43 -19.67 -20.57
CA SER A 189 -1.00 -18.28 -20.73
C SER A 189 -1.98 -17.44 -21.55
N ALA A 190 -2.65 -18.04 -22.54
CA ALA A 190 -3.68 -17.39 -23.35
C ALA A 190 -5.00 -17.18 -22.58
N TRP A 191 -5.18 -17.90 -21.49
CA TRP A 191 -6.38 -17.87 -20.64
C TRP A 191 -6.16 -17.16 -19.32
N MET A 192 -5.07 -16.42 -19.16
CA MET A 192 -4.87 -15.57 -17.97
C MET A 192 -5.87 -14.41 -17.94
N PRO A 193 -6.17 -13.81 -16.77
CA PRO A 193 -7.17 -12.74 -16.65
C PRO A 193 -6.96 -11.52 -17.56
N TRP A 194 -5.73 -11.27 -18.00
CA TRP A 194 -5.39 -10.19 -18.94
C TRP A 194 -5.42 -10.59 -20.42
N ASN A 195 -5.52 -11.89 -20.74
CA ASN A 195 -5.45 -12.40 -22.12
C ASN A 195 -6.74 -13.08 -22.59
N TYR A 196 -7.57 -13.60 -21.68
CA TYR A 196 -8.69 -14.48 -22.04
C TYR A 196 -9.70 -13.84 -23.00
N ARG A 197 -9.96 -12.53 -22.88
CA ARG A 197 -10.89 -11.79 -23.77
C ARG A 197 -10.41 -11.76 -25.21
N GLU A 198 -9.11 -11.53 -25.42
CA GLU A 198 -8.53 -11.57 -26.76
C GLU A 198 -8.58 -12.98 -27.35
N THR A 199 -8.33 -13.99 -26.51
CA THR A 199 -8.45 -15.40 -26.89
C THR A 199 -9.87 -15.72 -27.34
N LEU A 200 -10.89 -15.31 -26.59
CA LEU A 200 -12.29 -15.47 -26.98
C LEU A 200 -12.61 -14.78 -28.31
N ALA A 201 -12.10 -13.57 -28.52
CA ALA A 201 -12.29 -12.84 -29.78
C ALA A 201 -11.68 -13.59 -30.98
N ARG A 202 -10.47 -14.15 -30.82
CA ARG A 202 -9.81 -14.96 -31.86
C ARG A 202 -10.60 -16.22 -32.19
N ILE A 203 -11.11 -16.91 -31.18
CA ILE A 203 -11.91 -18.13 -31.36
C ILE A 203 -13.21 -17.79 -32.11
N ALA A 204 -13.91 -16.72 -31.72
CA ALA A 204 -15.14 -16.28 -32.38
C ALA A 204 -14.95 -15.99 -33.88
N VAL A 205 -13.82 -15.37 -34.26
CA VAL A 205 -13.48 -15.12 -35.67
C VAL A 205 -13.23 -16.41 -36.45
N SER A 206 -12.58 -17.40 -35.83
CA SER A 206 -12.28 -18.69 -36.49
C SER A 206 -13.53 -19.51 -36.80
N VAL A 207 -14.59 -19.38 -35.98
CA VAL A 207 -15.87 -20.10 -36.16
C VAL A 207 -16.79 -19.42 -37.20
N GLY A 208 -16.70 -18.10 -37.36
CA GLY A 208 -17.53 -17.35 -38.32
C GLY A 208 -16.99 -17.30 -39.76
N SER A 209 -15.83 -17.91 -40.02
CA SER A 209 -15.14 -17.89 -41.32
C SER A 209 -15.24 -19.22 -42.09
N GLY A 210 -16.02 -20.19 -41.58
CA GLY A 210 -16.15 -21.54 -42.11
C GLY A 210 -17.55 -21.87 -42.60
#